data_AF-A0ABD2P9B6-F1
#
_entry.id   AF-A0ABD2P9B6-F1
#
_cell.length_a   1.000
_cell.length_b   1.000
_cell.length_c   1.000
_cell.angle_alpha   90.00
_cell.angle_beta   90.00
_cell.angle_gamma   90.00
#
_symmetry.space_group_name_H-M   'P 1'
#
loop_
_entity.id
_entity.type
_entity.pdbx_description
1 polymer ?
#
loop_
_entity_poly.entity_id
_entity_poly.type
_entity_poly.pdbx_seq_one_letter_code
_entity_poly.pdbx_strand_id
1 'polypeptide(L)'
;MNQKLKKQLRQAGQKVGKPENKRTDKLNAMTKALMEKRRKLWSEGKYTTVEYVEHNKTIKKMIREDLRKHQEEEVEKIRKKNRGLNCLRPQQRKLIITALKDKDGKEERDKE
;
A
#
# COMPACT_ATOMS: atom_id res chain seq x y z
N MET A 1 -36.70 10.24 -7.45
CA MET A 1 -35.62 9.69 -6.57
C MET A 1 -35.79 10.27 -5.17
N ASN A 2 -36.06 9.43 -4.17
CA ASN A 2 -36.53 9.81 -2.82
C ASN A 2 -35.44 10.57 -2.02
N GLN A 3 -35.73 11.78 -1.53
CA GLN A 3 -34.76 12.64 -0.80
C GLN A 3 -34.21 11.96 0.47
N LYS A 4 -35.02 11.11 1.10
CA LYS A 4 -34.65 10.33 2.30
C LYS A 4 -33.52 9.34 2.00
N LEU A 5 -33.57 8.69 0.84
CA LEU A 5 -32.55 7.75 0.37
C LEU A 5 -31.21 8.45 0.11
N LYS A 6 -31.23 9.66 -0.47
CA LYS A 6 -30.02 10.47 -0.69
C LYS A 6 -29.33 10.85 0.61
N LYS A 7 -30.11 11.18 1.66
CA LYS A 7 -29.59 11.54 2.97
C LYS A 7 -28.96 10.33 3.68
N GLN A 8 -29.60 9.17 3.59
CA GLN A 8 -29.07 7.91 4.14
C GLN A 8 -27.78 7.48 3.43
N LEU A 9 -27.72 7.58 2.10
CA LEU A 9 -26.50 7.28 1.33
C LEU A 9 -25.34 8.21 1.69
N ARG A 10 -25.60 9.51 1.87
CA ARG A 10 -24.56 10.47 2.32
C ARG A 10 -24.06 10.15 3.73
N GLN A 11 -24.96 9.84 4.66
CA GLN A 11 -24.58 9.48 6.03
C GLN A 11 -23.81 8.16 6.09
N ALA A 12 -24.22 7.16 5.29
CA ALA A 12 -23.48 5.91 5.15
C ALA A 12 -22.08 6.15 4.58
N GLY A 13 -21.98 6.91 3.47
CA GLY A 13 -20.71 7.24 2.83
C GLY A 13 -19.77 8.13 3.66
N GLN A 14 -20.28 8.86 4.66
CA GLN A 14 -19.44 9.56 5.64
C GLN A 14 -18.91 8.63 6.74
N LYS A 15 -19.68 7.60 7.13
CA LYS A 15 -19.25 6.57 8.10
C LYS A 15 -18.20 5.64 7.52
N VAL A 16 -18.32 5.28 6.24
CA VAL A 16 -17.25 4.59 5.50
C VAL A 16 -16.28 5.67 5.03
N GLY A 17 -15.42 6.14 5.94
CA GLY A 17 -14.36 7.09 5.60
C GLY A 17 -13.62 6.61 4.35
N LYS A 18 -13.35 7.51 3.40
CA LYS A 18 -12.55 7.17 2.21
C LYS A 18 -11.27 6.49 2.70
N PRO A 19 -10.87 5.35 2.11
CA PRO A 19 -9.63 4.68 2.52
C PRO A 19 -8.52 5.72 2.47
N GLU A 20 -7.83 5.89 3.60
CA GLU A 20 -6.77 6.87 3.73
C GLU A 20 -5.69 6.50 2.72
N ASN A 21 -5.56 7.30 1.66
CA ASN A 21 -4.61 7.03 0.59
C ASN A 21 -3.22 7.45 1.07
N LYS A 22 -2.67 6.70 2.01
CA LYS A 22 -1.31 6.88 2.50
C LYS A 22 -0.37 6.54 1.36
N ARG A 23 0.02 7.57 0.59
CA ARG A 23 1.12 7.46 -0.36
C ARG A 23 2.38 7.16 0.45
N THR A 24 2.73 5.88 0.57
CA THR A 24 3.99 5.49 1.18
C THR A 24 5.12 5.89 0.24
N ASP A 25 6.15 6.46 0.84
CA ASP A 25 7.34 6.86 0.11
C ASP A 25 8.18 5.62 -0.18
N LYS A 26 8.29 5.26 -1.46
CA LYS A 26 8.94 4.02 -1.89
C LYS A 26 10.40 4.20 -2.30
N LEU A 27 10.87 5.45 -2.36
CA LEU A 27 12.20 5.80 -2.84
C LEU A 27 13.03 6.36 -1.71
N ASN A 28 14.29 5.93 -1.65
CA ASN A 28 15.23 6.39 -0.66
C ASN A 28 15.65 7.85 -0.93
N ALA A 29 16.06 8.56 0.11
CA ALA A 29 16.51 9.95 0.05
C ALA A 29 17.67 10.14 -0.94
N MET A 30 18.60 9.18 -1.00
CA MET A 30 19.72 9.21 -1.95
C MET A 30 19.24 9.22 -3.41
N THR A 31 18.31 8.32 -3.76
CA THR A 31 17.72 8.25 -5.10
C THR A 31 17.00 9.55 -5.46
N LYS A 32 16.29 10.15 -4.50
CA LYS A 32 15.63 11.45 -4.68
C LYS A 32 16.63 12.57 -4.93
N ALA A 33 17.74 12.61 -4.20
CA ALA A 33 18.79 13.60 -4.41
C ALA A 33 19.41 13.47 -5.80
N LEU A 34 19.65 12.24 -6.29
CA LEU A 34 20.12 12.02 -7.67
C LEU A 34 19.09 12.49 -8.71
N MET A 35 17.81 12.20 -8.49
CA MET A 35 16.73 12.69 -9.37
C MET A 35 16.66 14.22 -9.41
N GLU A 36 16.92 14.88 -8.28
CA GLU A 36 16.99 16.34 -8.23
C GLU A 36 18.19 16.89 -8.99
N LYS A 37 19.38 16.30 -8.83
CA LYS A 37 20.56 16.64 -9.65
C LYS A 37 20.28 16.48 -11.15
N ARG A 38 19.64 15.38 -11.55
CA ARG A 38 19.22 15.16 -12.95
C ARG A 38 18.25 16.24 -13.44
N ARG A 39 17.30 16.67 -12.59
CA ARG A 39 16.37 17.76 -12.92
C ARG A 39 17.10 19.10 -13.13
N LYS A 40 18.11 19.40 -12.30
CA LYS A 40 18.95 20.60 -12.46
C LYS A 40 19.73 20.57 -13.78
N LEU A 41 20.37 19.45 -14.10
CA LEU A 41 21.08 19.28 -15.38
C LEU A 41 20.13 19.43 -16.58
N TRP A 42 18.90 18.93 -16.48
CA TRP A 42 17.88 19.12 -17.52
C TRP A 42 17.51 20.60 -17.70
N SER A 43 17.22 21.31 -16.60
CA SER A 43 16.87 22.73 -16.65
C SER A 43 18.00 23.61 -17.17
N GLU A 44 19.25 23.20 -16.96
CA GLU A 44 20.44 23.88 -17.49
C GLU A 44 20.72 23.54 -18.97
N GLY A 45 19.88 22.71 -19.62
CA GLY A 45 20.08 22.29 -21.01
C GLY A 45 21.21 21.26 -21.20
N LYS A 46 21.77 20.72 -20.12
CA LYS A 46 22.89 19.75 -20.12
C LYS A 46 22.43 18.31 -20.30
N TYR A 47 21.31 18.05 -20.98
CA TYR A 47 20.73 16.71 -21.10
C TYR A 47 21.51 15.76 -22.03
N THR A 48 22.44 16.29 -22.82
CA THR A 48 23.34 15.53 -23.70
C THR A 48 24.69 15.22 -23.05
N THR A 49 24.98 15.76 -21.86
CA THR A 49 26.27 15.54 -21.21
C THR A 49 26.41 14.11 -20.71
N VAL A 50 27.65 13.62 -20.65
CA VAL A 50 27.98 12.31 -20.07
C VAL A 50 27.45 12.22 -18.64
N GLU A 51 27.62 13.29 -17.86
CA GLU A 51 27.12 13.37 -16.48
C GLU A 51 25.61 13.12 -16.38
N TYR A 52 24.80 13.71 -17.28
CA TYR A 52 23.36 13.49 -17.30
C TYR A 52 23.03 12.03 -17.63
N VAL A 53 23.69 11.46 -18.64
CA VAL A 53 23.48 10.07 -19.07
C VAL A 53 23.81 9.10 -17.94
N GLU A 54 24.93 9.31 -17.26
CA GLU A 54 25.37 8.50 -16.12
C GLU A 54 24.40 8.62 -14.95
N HIS A 55 24.01 9.84 -14.57
CA HIS A 55 23.02 10.06 -13.52
C HIS A 55 21.71 9.33 -13.86
N ASN A 56 21.26 9.40 -15.11
CA ASN A 56 20.02 8.75 -15.53
C ASN A 56 20.11 7.22 -15.48
N LYS A 57 21.25 6.63 -15.86
CA LYS A 57 21.50 5.18 -15.72
C LYS A 57 21.48 4.76 -14.25
N THR A 58 22.19 5.50 -13.39
CA THR A 58 22.28 5.21 -11.95
C THR A 58 20.91 5.33 -11.27
N ILE A 59 20.15 6.39 -11.56
CA ILE A 59 18.79 6.57 -11.04
C ILE A 59 17.89 5.39 -11.41
N LYS A 60 17.92 4.93 -12.67
CA LYS A 60 17.13 3.77 -13.11
C LYS A 60 17.47 2.51 -12.33
N LYS A 61 18.75 2.27 -12.04
CA LYS A 61 19.19 1.13 -11.23
C LYS A 61 18.70 1.26 -9.79
N MET A 62 18.93 2.42 -9.18
CA MET A 62 18.55 2.69 -7.78
C MET A 62 17.05 2.63 -7.54
N ILE A 63 16.21 3.17 -8.44
CA ILE A 63 14.75 3.06 -8.32
C ILE A 63 14.31 1.60 -8.24
N ARG A 64 14.90 0.71 -9.06
CA ARG A 64 14.54 -0.73 -9.03
C ARG A 64 14.99 -1.40 -7.73
N GLU A 65 16.12 -0.98 -7.16
CA GLU A 65 16.61 -1.50 -5.88
C GLU A 65 15.75 -1.00 -4.72
N ASP A 66 15.41 0.28 -4.68
CA ASP A 66 14.54 0.86 -3.66
C ASP A 66 13.14 0.23 -3.66
N LEU A 67 12.55 0.02 -4.85
CA LEU A 67 11.25 -0.64 -4.97
C LEU A 67 11.30 -2.09 -4.50
N ARG A 68 12.38 -2.83 -4.80
CA ARG A 68 12.57 -4.20 -4.32
C ARG A 68 12.70 -4.24 -2.80
N LYS A 69 13.53 -3.37 -2.22
CA LYS A 69 13.68 -3.26 -0.75
C LYS A 69 12.37 -2.92 -0.06
N HIS A 70 11.64 -1.93 -0.57
CA HIS A 70 10.32 -1.60 -0.02
C HIS A 70 9.36 -2.79 -0.08
N GLN A 71 9.35 -3.57 -1.17
CA GLN A 71 8.53 -4.77 -1.26
C GLN A 71 8.97 -5.85 -0.26
N GLU A 72 10.27 -6.07 -0.10
CA GLU A 72 10.85 -6.99 0.88
C GLU A 72 10.44 -6.60 2.31
N GLU A 73 10.55 -5.32 2.66
CA GLU A 73 10.13 -4.78 3.97
C GLU A 73 8.62 -4.99 4.22
N GLU A 74 7.76 -4.74 3.22
CA GLU A 74 6.32 -4.98 3.35
C GLU A 74 6.01 -6.47 3.56
N VAL A 75 6.67 -7.37 2.81
CA VAL A 75 6.55 -8.82 3.00
C VAL A 75 7.01 -9.21 4.40
N GLU A 76 8.11 -8.65 4.89
CA GLU A 76 8.62 -8.94 6.24
C GLU A 76 7.67 -8.42 7.33
N LYS A 77 7.10 -7.22 7.17
CA LYS A 77 6.06 -6.68 8.08
C LYS A 77 4.85 -7.60 8.11
N ILE A 78 4.38 -8.07 6.96
CA ILE A 78 3.27 -9.03 6.87
C ILE A 78 3.64 -10.35 7.56
N ARG A 79 4.83 -10.89 7.31
CA ARG A 79 5.32 -12.11 7.98
C ARG A 79 5.39 -11.94 9.49
N LYS A 80 5.89 -10.81 10.00
CA LYS A 80 5.94 -10.50 11.44
C LYS A 80 4.53 -10.40 12.04
N LYS A 81 3.59 -9.74 11.38
CA LYS A 81 2.17 -9.70 11.80
C LYS A 81 1.53 -11.10 11.83
N ASN A 82 1.80 -11.92 10.81
CA ASN A 82 1.20 -13.25 10.67
C ASN A 82 1.88 -14.33 11.52
N ARG A 83 3.09 -14.10 12.04
CA ARG A 83 3.72 -14.99 13.03
C ARG A 83 2.85 -15.19 14.28
N GLY A 84 2.10 -14.16 14.69
CA GLY A 84 1.14 -14.23 15.80
C GLY A 84 -0.16 -15.01 15.48
N LEU A 85 -0.52 -15.15 14.20
CA LEU A 85 -1.66 -15.97 13.78
C LEU A 85 -1.32 -17.46 13.79
N ASN A 86 -0.05 -17.81 13.58
CA ASN A 86 0.39 -19.20 13.55
C ASN A 86 0.62 -19.83 14.94
N CYS A 87 0.77 -19.04 16.00
CA CYS A 87 0.87 -19.54 17.38
C CYS A 87 -0.50 -19.74 18.07
N LEU A 88 -1.61 -19.43 17.41
CA LEU A 88 -2.95 -19.73 17.91
C LEU A 88 -3.24 -21.23 17.79
N ARG A 89 -3.67 -21.85 18.90
CA ARG A 89 -4.12 -23.24 18.93
C ARG A 89 -5.29 -23.42 17.94
N PRO A 90 -5.44 -24.59 17.29
CA PRO A 90 -6.46 -24.81 16.25
C PRO A 90 -7.88 -24.39 16.65
N GLN A 91 -8.24 -24.54 17.93
CA GLN A 91 -9.54 -24.11 18.49
C GLN A 91 -9.74 -22.59 18.46
N GLN A 92 -8.70 -21.80 18.76
CA GLN A 92 -8.75 -20.34 18.72
C GLN A 92 -8.83 -19.82 17.28
N ARG A 93 -8.19 -20.52 16.33
CA ARG A 93 -8.32 -20.20 14.90
C ARG A 93 -9.75 -20.41 14.40
N LYS A 94 -10.40 -21.51 14.78
CA LYS A 94 -11.81 -21.78 14.42
C LYS A 94 -12.74 -20.69 14.93
N LEU A 95 -12.61 -20.28 16.20
CA LEU A 95 -13.43 -19.23 16.81
C LEU A 95 -13.28 -17.86 16.12
N ILE A 96 -12.06 -17.52 15.69
CA ILE A 96 -11.82 -16.26 14.95
C ILE A 96 -12.40 -16.35 13.54
N ILE A 97 -12.30 -17.50 12.88
CA ILE A 97 -12.88 -17.70 11.54
C ILE A 97 -14.41 -17.60 11.58
N THR A 98 -15.08 -18.21 12.56
CA THR A 98 -16.53 -18.05 12.74
C THR A 98 -16.91 -16.61 13.06
N ALA A 99 -16.20 -15.94 13.98
CA ALA A 99 -16.47 -14.55 14.32
C ALA A 99 -16.22 -13.56 13.16
N LEU A 100 -15.37 -13.90 12.18
CA LEU A 100 -15.18 -13.13 10.96
C LEU A 100 -16.29 -13.39 9.94
N LYS A 101 -16.74 -14.64 9.78
CA LYS A 101 -17.92 -14.98 8.97
C LYS A 101 -19.18 -14.24 9.43
N ASP A 102 -19.35 -14.09 10.74
CA ASP A 102 -20.51 -13.39 11.31
C ASP A 102 -20.48 -11.86 11.06
N LYS A 103 -19.30 -11.27 10.87
CA LYS A 103 -19.13 -9.82 10.67
C LYS A 103 -19.29 -9.35 9.23
N ASP A 104 -19.02 -10.22 8.25
CA ASP A 104 -19.17 -9.90 6.81
C ASP A 104 -20.52 -10.31 6.21
N GLY A 105 -21.42 -10.88 7.02
CA GLY A 105 -22.84 -11.00 6.70
C GLY A 105 -23.20 -12.22 5.86
N LYS A 106 -23.95 -13.13 6.53
CA LYS A 106 -24.70 -14.30 6.04
C LYS A 106 -23.92 -15.59 5.79
N GLU A 107 -24.11 -16.55 6.69
CA GLU A 107 -24.49 -17.91 6.30
C GLU A 107 -25.94 -18.13 6.76
N GLU A 108 -26.91 -17.72 5.94
CA GLU A 108 -28.22 -18.38 5.93
C GLU A 108 -28.01 -19.73 5.23
N ARG A 109 -28.33 -20.83 5.90
CA ARG A 109 -29.19 -21.87 5.31
C ARG A 109 -29.87 -22.67 6.41
N ASP A 110 -31.15 -22.86 6.16
CA ASP A 110 -32.19 -23.34 7.06
C ASP A 110 -32.03 -24.79 7.51
N LYS A 111 -32.69 -25.05 8.64
CA LYS A 111 -33.25 -26.30 9.18
C LYS A 111 -33.23 -27.52 8.24
N GLU A 112 -32.70 -28.62 8.77
CA GLU A 112 -33.48 -29.82 9.12
C GLU A 112 -32.81 -30.55 10.30
#